data_AF-A0A2V9QY86-F1
#
_entry.id   AF-A0A2V9QY86-F1
#
_cell.length_a   1.000
_cell.length_b   1.000
_cell.length_c   1.000
_cell.angle_alpha   90.00
_cell.angle_beta   90.00
_cell.angle_gamma   90.00
#
_symmetry.space_group_name_H-M   'P 1'
#
loop_
_entity.id
_entity.type
_entity.pdbx_description
1 polymer ?
#
loop_
_entity_poly.entity_id
_entity_poly.type
_entity_poly.pdbx_seq_one_letter_code
_entity_poly.pdbx_strand_id
1 'polypeptide(L)' 'MQKSVRILEVHEDSDTRSQLFQIHELDPLYKIDRIVYREKSREGWFKEISPELYFERVKKLGTVVPSKTILC' A
#
# COMPACT_ATOMS: atom_id res chain seq x y z
N MET A 1 -16.20 14.89 9.33
CA MET A 1 -15.89 14.74 7.88
C MET A 1 -14.90 13.61 7.71
N GLN A 2 -15.12 12.72 6.74
CA GLN A 2 -14.44 11.43 6.62
C GLN A 2 -13.31 11.52 5.58
N LYS A 3 -12.07 11.23 5.99
CA LYS A 3 -10.96 11.00 5.05
C LYS A 3 -11.31 9.81 4.17
N SER A 4 -11.18 9.94 2.85
CA SER A 4 -11.40 8.83 1.94
C SER A 4 -10.06 8.17 1.64
N VAL A 5 -10.01 6.85 1.82
CA VAL A 5 -8.82 6.04 1.59
C VAL A 5 -9.20 4.97 0.59
N ARG A 6 -8.55 4.96 -0.57
CA ARG A 6 -8.76 3.93 -1.59
C ARG A 6 -7.50 3.09 -1.74
N ILE A 7 -7.61 1.79 -1.49
CA ILE A 7 -6.52 0.85 -1.75
C ILE A 7 -6.45 0.64 -3.27
N LEU A 8 -5.28 0.91 -3.85
CA LEU A 8 -5.02 0.72 -5.27
C LEU A 8 -4.47 -0.69 -5.51
N GLU A 9 -3.43 -1.07 -4.78
CA GLU A 9 -2.75 -2.37 -4.93
C GLU A 9 -2.31 -2.93 -3.58
N VAL A 10 -2.22 -4.27 -3.51
CA VAL A 10 -1.72 -5.00 -2.34
C VAL A 10 -0.82 -6.14 -2.82
N HIS A 11 0.43 -6.14 -2.38
CA HIS A 11 1.37 -7.25 -2.59
C HIS A 11 1.65 -7.94 -1.27
N GLU A 12 1.60 -9.27 -1.26
CA GLU A 12 1.90 -10.06 -0.07
C GLU A 12 3.16 -10.86 -0.27
N ASP A 13 4.09 -10.73 0.67
CA ASP A 13 5.25 -11.57 0.79
C ASP A 13 4.86 -12.88 1.48
N SER A 14 4.89 -13.99 0.75
CA SER A 14 4.55 -15.31 1.30
C SER A 14 5.55 -15.80 2.35
N ASP A 15 6.81 -15.35 2.27
CA ASP A 15 7.87 -15.78 3.19
C ASP A 15 7.79 -15.00 4.50
N THR A 16 7.66 -13.67 4.43
CA THR A 16 7.63 -12.82 5.63
C THR A 16 6.21 -12.56 6.16
N ARG A 17 5.17 -12.87 5.39
CA ARG A 17 3.77 -12.47 5.59
C ARG A 17 3.59 -10.95 5.71
N SER A 18 4.54 -10.18 5.19
CA SER A 18 4.43 -8.73 5.12
C SER A 18 3.56 -8.35 3.93
N GLN A 19 2.74 -7.31 4.09
CA GLN A 19 1.87 -6.82 3.03
C GLN A 19 2.28 -5.39 2.65
N LEU A 20 2.48 -5.14 1.36
CA LEU A 20 2.76 -3.81 0.82
C LEU A 20 1.49 -3.27 0.18
N PHE A 21 1.14 -2.03 0.49
CA PHE A 21 -0.07 -1.36 0.03
C PHE A 21 0.31 -0.11 -0.74
N GLN A 22 -0.30 0.08 -1.91
CA GLN A 22 -0.39 1.37 -2.57
C GLN A 22 -1.77 1.94 -2.34
N ILE A 23 -1.84 3.14 -1.78
CA ILE A 23 -3.08 3.75 -1.30
C ILE A 23 -3.19 5.16 -1.87
N HIS A 24 -4.39 5.53 -2.31
CA HIS A 24 -4.74 6.91 -2.64
C HIS A 24 -5.42 7.54 -1.42
N GLU A 25 -4.76 8.54 -0.83
CA GLU A 25 -5.31 9.33 0.26
C GLU A 25 -5.89 10.63 -0.28
N LEU A 26 -7.19 10.83 -0.02
CA LEU A 26 -7.90 12.05 -0.37
C LEU A 26 -8.50 12.69 0.89
N ASP A 27 -7.99 13.87 1.22
CA ASP A 27 -8.49 14.73 2.28
C ASP A 27 -8.81 16.13 1.71
N PRO A 28 -10.08 16.48 1.51
CA PRO A 28 -10.47 17.78 0.97
C PRO A 28 -10.27 18.93 1.96
N LEU A 29 -10.18 18.65 3.27
CA LEU A 29 -9.98 19.67 4.30
C LEU A 29 -8.53 20.14 4.33
N TYR A 30 -7.59 19.20 4.21
CA TYR A 30 -6.16 19.48 4.21
C TYR A 30 -5.56 19.58 2.79
N LYS A 31 -6.39 19.53 1.74
CA LYS A 31 -5.98 19.50 0.33
C LYS A 31 -4.95 18.41 0.03
N ILE A 32 -5.08 17.26 0.70
CA ILE A 32 -4.21 16.12 0.48
C ILE A 32 -4.84 15.29 -0.64
N ASP A 33 -4.10 15.17 -1.73
CA ASP A 33 -4.41 14.27 -2.84
C ASP A 33 -3.08 13.63 -3.25
N ARG A 34 -2.81 12.44 -2.73
CA ARG A 34 -1.51 11.78 -2.93
C ARG A 34 -1.59 10.27 -2.89
N ILE A 35 -0.62 9.64 -3.54
CA ILE A 35 -0.36 8.22 -3.38
C ILE A 35 0.61 8.01 -2.23
N VAL A 36 0.26 7.11 -1.31
CA VAL A 36 1.12 6.66 -0.21
C VAL A 36 1.37 5.16 -0.31
N TYR A 37 2.55 4.75 0.12
CA TYR A 37 2.94 3.36 0.15
C TYR A 37 3.09 2.94 1.61
N ARG A 38 2.48 1.82 2.00
CA ARG A 38 2.56 1.31 3.36
C ARG A 38 3.00 -0.13 3.39
N GLU A 39 3.84 -0.47 4.35
CA GLU A 39 4.09 -1.86 4.72
C GLU A 39 3.31 -2.19 5.98
N LYS A 40 2.64 -3.34 5.98
CA LYS A 40 2.10 -3.99 7.16
C LYS A 40 3.02 -5.14 7.55
N SER A 41 3.59 -5.08 8.74
CA SER A 41 4.38 -6.17 9.28
C SER A 41 3.49 -7.37 9.65
N ARG A 42 4.11 -8.53 9.86
CA ARG A 42 3.44 -9.73 10.37
C ARG A 42 2.69 -9.49 11.69
N GLU A 43 3.16 -8.57 12.51
CA GLU A 43 2.55 -8.19 13.80
C GLU A 43 1.35 -7.25 13.64
N GLY A 44 1.05 -6.81 12.40
CA GLY A 44 -0.08 -5.96 12.08
C GLY A 44 0.23 -4.47 12.09
N TRP A 45 1.48 -4.07 12.30
CA TRP A 45 1.89 -2.66 12.31
C TRP A 45 1.98 -2.10 10.90
N PHE A 46 1.32 -0.96 10.67
CA PHE A 46 1.43 -0.22 9.42
C PHE A 46 2.50 0.86 9.52
N LYS A 47 3.37 0.93 8.52
CA LYS A 47 4.40 1.95 8.37
C LYS A 47 4.36 2.53 6.96
N GLU A 48 4.32 3.85 6.84
CA GLU A 48 4.53 4.53 5.56
C GLU A 48 5.98 4.33 5.12
N ILE A 49 6.17 3.91 3.87
CA ILE A 49 7.47 3.67 3.25
C ILE A 49 7.63 4.56 2.02
N SER A 50 8.88 4.80 1.62
CA SER A 50 9.13 5.56 0.40
C SER A 50 8.71 4.77 -0.85
N PRO A 51 8.40 5.45 -1.95
CA PRO A 51 8.09 4.80 -3.23
C PRO A 51 9.22 3.87 -3.68
N GLU A 52 10.48 4.29 -3.52
CA GLU A 52 11.65 3.51 -3.94
C GLU A 52 11.73 2.18 -3.17
N LEU A 53 11.51 2.22 -1.86
CA LEU A 53 11.51 1.02 -1.02
C LEU A 53 10.33 0.09 -1.37
N TYR A 54 9.17 0.64 -1.70
CA TYR A 54 8.03 -0.13 -2.18
C TYR A 54 8.37 -0.87 -3.48
N PHE A 55 8.84 -0.16 -4.51
CA PHE A 55 9.15 -0.77 -5.80
C PHE A 55 10.31 -1.78 -5.71
N GLU A 56 11.32 -1.52 -4.88
CA GLU A 56 12.40 -2.46 -4.62
C GLU A 56 11.85 -3.78 -4.05
N ARG A 57 10.95 -3.69 -3.06
CA ARG A 57 10.36 -4.88 -2.43
C ARG A 57 9.39 -5.59 -3.36
N VAL A 58 8.51 -4.88 -4.05
CA VAL A 58 7.60 -5.47 -5.06
C VAL A 58 8.41 -6.20 -6.13
N LYS A 59 9.53 -5.63 -6.60
CA LYS A 59 10.43 -6.29 -7.55
C LYS A 59 11.05 -7.56 -6.98
N LYS A 60 11.45 -7.56 -5.70
CA LYS A 60 12.00 -8.74 -5.00
C LYS A 60 10.98 -9.85 -4.82
N LEU A 61 9.71 -9.52 -4.63
CA LEU A 61 8.64 -10.51 -4.52
C LEU A 61 8.48 -11.33 -5.80
N GLY A 62 8.98 -10.85 -6.94
CA GLY A 62 9.01 -11.60 -8.21
C GLY A 62 7.62 -11.96 -8.76
N THR A 63 6.55 -11.60 -8.06
CA THR A 63 5.19 -12.00 -8.37
C THR A 63 4.45 -10.83 -8.97
N VAL A 64 4.40 -10.84 -10.30
CA VAL A 64 3.32 -10.22 -11.08
C VAL A 64 2.06 -11.05 -10.81
N VAL A 65 1.47 -10.91 -9.62
CA VAL A 65 0.05 -11.24 -9.47
C VAL A 65 -0.66 -9.90 -9.61
N PRO A 66 -1.44 -9.67 -10.68
CA PRO A 66 -2.22 -8.46 -10.79
C PRO A 66 -3.17 -8.41 -9.59
N SER A 67 -2.93 -7.42 -8.72
CA SER A 67 -3.72 -7.18 -7.52
C SER A 67 -5.19 -7.05 -7.92
N LYS A 68 -6.06 -7.80 -7.24
CA LYS A 68 -7.51 -7.57 -7.32
C LYS A 68 -7.77 -6.11 -6.92
N THR A 69 -8.24 -5.30 -7.85
CA THR A 69 -8.80 -3.97 -7.54
C THR A 69 -9.97 -4.17 -6.59
N ILE A 70 -9.78 -3.87 -5.31
CA ILE A 70 -10.89 -3.83 -4.36
C ILE A 70 -11.49 -2.43 -4.46
N LEU A 71 -12.61 -2.33 -5.19
CA LEU A 71 -13.51 -1.18 -5.14
C LEU A 71 -14.32 -1.29 -3.85
N CYS A 72 -13.94 -0.50 -2.85
CA CYS A 72 -14.78 -0.23 -1.68
C CYS A 72 -15.75 0.92 -2.01
#